data_AF-A0A0F9AYR8-F1
#
_entry.id   AF-A0A0F9AYR8-F1
#
_cell.length_a   1.000
_cell.length_b   1.000
_cell.length_c   1.000
_cell.angle_alpha   90.00
_cell.angle_beta   90.00
_cell.angle_gamma   90.00
#
_symmetry.space_group_name_H-M   'P 1'
#
loop_
_entity.id
_entity.type
_entity.pdbx_description
1 polymer ?
#
loop_
_entity_poly.entity_id
_entity_poly.type
_entity_poly.pdbx_seq_one_letter_code
_entity_poly.pdbx_strand_id
1 'polypeptide(L)' 'MESIRFAVIMRKNSFNNRSEKGAMTQSVLMSVFFTLKQRGLNPVDTVKKALRIYIKTGRLPRLAEFTASNG' A
#
# COMPACT_ATOMS: atom_id res chain seq x y z
N MET A 1 -7.74 2.11 -27.62
CA MET A 1 -6.88 0.89 -27.58
C MET A 1 -5.95 0.87 -26.36
N GLU A 2 -5.50 2.03 -25.85
CA GLU A 2 -4.61 2.13 -24.69
C GLU A 2 -5.20 1.61 -23.36
N SER A 3 -6.50 1.86 -23.11
CA SER A 3 -7.20 1.48 -21.87
C SER A 3 -7.26 -0.04 -21.65
N ILE A 4 -7.37 -0.83 -22.73
CA ILE A 4 -7.44 -2.29 -22.66
C ILE A 4 -6.10 -2.84 -22.13
N ARG A 5 -4.97 -2.29 -22.59
CA ARG A 5 -3.64 -2.74 -22.16
C ARG A 5 -3.41 -2.46 -20.68
N PHE A 6 -3.79 -1.28 -20.20
CA PHE A 6 -3.70 -0.93 -18.78
C PHE A 6 -4.56 -1.83 -17.89
N ALA A 7 -5.82 -2.07 -18.27
CA ALA A 7 -6.72 -2.94 -17.51
C ALA A 7 -6.20 -4.39 -17.44
N VAL A 8 -5.65 -4.91 -18.53
CA VAL A 8 -5.08 -6.28 -18.57
C VAL A 8 -3.80 -6.38 -17.74
N ILE A 9 -2.91 -5.38 -17.78
CA ILE A 9 -1.70 -5.33 -16.94
C ILE A 9 -2.09 -5.27 -15.45
N MET A 10 -3.06 -4.44 -15.10
CA MET A 10 -3.57 -4.33 -13.74
C MET A 10 -4.13 -5.66 -13.25
N ARG A 11 -4.92 -6.35 -14.09
CA ARG A 11 -5.47 -7.68 -13.78
C ARG A 11 -4.36 -8.70 -13.61
N LYS A 12 -3.38 -8.76 -14.52
CA LYS A 12 -2.24 -9.67 -14.38
C LYS A 12 -1.46 -9.40 -13.10
N ASN A 13 -1.10 -8.16 -12.83
CA ASN A 13 -0.36 -7.81 -11.60
C ASN A 13 -1.17 -8.10 -10.33
N SER A 14 -2.50 -8.03 -10.41
CA SER A 14 -3.38 -8.27 -9.27
C SER A 14 -3.67 -9.76 -9.00
N PHE A 15 -3.63 -10.61 -10.02
CA PHE A 15 -4.05 -12.02 -9.92
C PHE A 15 -2.95 -13.04 -10.27
N ASN A 16 -1.76 -12.62 -10.69
CA ASN A 16 -0.67 -13.53 -11.06
C ASN A 16 0.11 -14.08 -9.86
N ASN A 17 -0.40 -13.90 -8.64
CA ASN A 17 0.16 -14.55 -7.45
C ASN A 17 -0.17 -16.03 -7.47
N ARG A 18 0.84 -16.88 -7.75
CA ARG A 18 0.69 -18.34 -7.84
C ARG A 18 0.55 -19.04 -6.48
N SER A 19 0.58 -18.29 -5.38
CA SER A 19 0.44 -18.81 -4.02
C SER A 19 -0.63 -18.03 -3.28
N GLU A 20 -1.51 -18.74 -2.59
CA GLU A 20 -2.57 -18.17 -1.74
C GLU A 20 -2.00 -17.21 -0.68
N LYS A 21 -0.87 -17.57 -0.07
CA LYS A 21 -0.15 -16.71 0.89
C LYS A 21 0.34 -15.41 0.24
N GLY A 22 0.81 -15.48 -1.01
CA GLY A 22 1.23 -14.32 -1.78
C GLY A 22 0.05 -13.42 -2.15
N ALA A 23 -1.06 -14.02 -2.60
CA ALA A 23 -2.29 -13.30 -2.93
C ALA A 23 -2.88 -12.58 -1.71
N MET A 24 -2.90 -13.24 -0.54
CA MET A 24 -3.34 -12.65 0.72
C MET A 24 -2.47 -11.46 1.12
N THR A 25 -1.14 -11.63 1.10
CA THR A 25 -0.19 -10.57 1.44
C THR A 25 -0.37 -9.35 0.53
N GLN A 26 -0.50 -9.59 -0.78
CA GLN A 26 -0.72 -8.54 -1.76
C GLN A 26 -2.07 -7.83 -1.55
N SER A 27 -3.14 -8.57 -1.25
CA SER A 27 -4.45 -8.00 -0.94
C SER A 27 -4.40 -7.06 0.27
N VAL A 28 -3.73 -7.48 1.35
CA VAL A 28 -3.53 -6.65 2.54
C VAL A 28 -2.71 -5.41 2.21
N LEU A 29 -1.56 -5.56 1.53
CA LEU A 29 -0.71 -4.42 1.16
C LEU A 29 -1.42 -3.44 0.24
N MET A 30 -2.21 -3.94 -0.73
CA MET A 30 -3.02 -3.11 -1.61
C MET A 30 -4.05 -2.30 -0.82
N SER A 31 -4.76 -2.92 0.13
CA SER A 31 -5.72 -2.24 0.99
C SER A 31 -5.06 -1.10 1.80
N VAL A 32 -3.89 -1.36 2.39
CA VAL A 32 -3.12 -0.36 3.15
C VAL A 32 -2.66 0.77 2.23
N PHE A 33 -1.98 0.46 1.13
CA PHE A 33 -1.42 1.47 0.23
C PHE A 33 -2.52 2.31 -0.44
N PHE A 34 -3.64 1.68 -0.80
CA PHE A 34 -4.78 2.37 -1.36
C PHE A 34 -5.40 3.34 -0.35
N THR A 35 -5.55 2.93 0.91
CA THR A 35 -6.02 3.80 1.99
C THR A 35 -5.10 5.00 2.21
N LEU A 36 -3.78 4.80 2.18
CA LEU A 36 -2.81 5.88 2.30
C LEU A 36 -2.89 6.86 1.12
N LYS A 37 -2.99 6.33 -0.10
CA LYS A 37 -3.13 7.13 -1.32
C LYS A 37 -4.41 7.96 -1.31
N GLN A 38 -5.55 7.38 -0.89
CA GLN A 38 -6.82 8.10 -0.75
C GLN A 38 -6.74 9.25 0.27
N ARG A 39 -5.87 9.14 1.27
CA ARG A 39 -5.62 10.20 2.27
C ARG A 39 -4.59 11.25 1.82
N GLY A 40 -4.11 11.20 0.58
CA GLY A 40 -3.07 12.12 0.09
C GLY A 40 -1.68 11.88 0.69
N LEU A 41 -1.44 10.69 1.26
CA LEU A 41 -0.15 10.30 1.81
C LEU A 41 0.64 9.51 0.77
N ASN A 42 1.96 9.70 0.73
CA ASN A 42 2.83 8.82 -0.04
C ASN A 42 2.88 7.45 0.67
N PRO A 43 2.32 6.37 0.06
CA PRO A 43 2.14 5.10 0.73
C PRO A 43 3.47 4.46 1.15
N VAL A 44 4.52 4.60 0.35
CA VAL A 44 5.83 3.99 0.63
C VAL A 44 6.51 4.71 1.80
N ASP A 45 6.52 6.04 1.78
CA ASP A 45 7.18 6.84 2.83
C ASP A 45 6.45 6.71 4.17
N THR A 46 5.11 6.72 4.14
CA THR A 46 4.30 6.55 5.35
C THR A 46 4.54 5.19 5.98
N VAL A 47 4.57 4.11 5.19
CA VAL A 47 4.83 2.75 5.70
C VAL A 47 6.25 2.64 6.26
N LYS A 48 7.25 3.19 5.57
CA LYS A 48 8.64 3.21 6.05
C LYS A 48 8.76 3.96 7.39
N LYS A 49 8.10 5.11 7.53
CA LYS A 49 8.08 5.88 8.78
C LYS A 49 7.34 5.13 9.89
N ALA A 50 6.20 4.52 9.57
CA ALA A 50 5.43 3.72 10.52
C ALA A 50 6.24 2.52 11.05
N LEU A 51 6.93 1.78 10.17
CA LEU A 51 7.79 0.68 10.55
C LEU A 51 8.97 1.13 11.41
N ARG A 52 9.61 2.26 11.09
CA ARG A 52 10.68 2.82 11.92
C ARG A 52 10.21 3.14 13.34
N ILE A 53 9.01 3.70 13.49
CA ILE A 53 8.42 4.00 14.80
C ILE A 53 8.09 2.70 15.53
N TYR A 54 7.49 1.74 14.84
CA TYR A 54 7.13 0.44 15.41
C TYR A 54 8.36 -0.31 15.94
N ILE A 55 9.44 -0.38 15.17
CA ILE A 55 10.68 -1.04 15.59
C ILE A 55 11.27 -0.38 16.84
N LYS A 56 11.17 0.95 16.97
CA LYS A 56 11.71 1.70 18.11
C LYS A 56 10.85 1.62 19.37
N THR A 57 9.53 1.58 19.22
CA THR A 57 8.57 1.78 20.33
C THR A 57 7.77 0.52 20.66
N GLY A 58 7.80 -0.49 19.80
CA GLY A 58 6.92 -1.65 19.84
C GLY A 58 5.44 -1.33 19.54
N ARG A 59 5.11 -0.07 19.19
CA ARG A 59 3.74 0.40 18.99
C ARG A 59 3.55 0.94 17.58
N LEU A 60 2.46 0.53 16.94
CA LEU A 60 2.10 1.03 15.62
C LEU A 60 1.57 2.47 15.76
N PRO A 61 2.14 3.44 15.03
CA PRO A 61 1.69 4.82 15.08
C PRO A 61 0.29 4.95 14.48
N ARG A 62 -0.51 5.88 15.00
CA ARG A 62 -1.88 6.10 14.51
C ARG A 62 -1.82 6.80 13.16
N LEU A 63 -2.74 6.44 12.27
CA LEU A 63 -2.78 7.03 10.93
C LEU A 63 -3.04 8.55 10.96
N ALA A 64 -3.66 9.08 12.02
CA ALA A 64 -3.86 10.51 12.23
C ALA A 64 -2.56 11.30 12.50
N GLU A 65 -1.47 10.63 12.89
CA GLU A 65 -0.17 11.26 13.18
C GLU A 65 0.64 11.54 11.90
N PHE A 66 0.19 11.01 10.76
CA PHE A 66 0.80 11.27 9.46
C PHE A 66 0.04 12.40 8.76
N THR A 67 0.67 13.57 8.71
CA THR A 67 0.17 14.70 7.93
C THR A 67 0.36 14.45 6.45
N ALA A 68 -0.65 14.77 5.62
CA ALA A 68 -0.53 14.73 4.18
C ALA A 68 0.69 15.54 3.75
N SER A 69 1.61 14.90 3.03
CA SER A 69 2.69 15.63 2.37
C SER A 69 2.07 16.21 1.12
N ASN A 70 1.71 17.49 1.17
CA ASN A 70 1.33 18.24 -0.02
C ASN A 70 2.54 18.23 -0.97
N GLY A 71 2.50 17.33 -1.96
CA GLY A 71 3.39 17.35 -3.11
C GLY A 71 2.85 18.31 -4.15
#